data_AF-A0A7C1JB69-F1
#
_entry.id   AF-A0A7C1JB69-F1
#
_cell.length_a   1.000
_cell.length_b   1.000
_cell.length_c   1.000
_cell.angle_alpha   90.00
_cell.angle_beta   90.00
_cell.angle_gamma   90.00
#
_symmetry.space_group_name_H-M   'P 1'
#
loop_
_entity.id
_entity.type
_entity.pdbx_description
1 polymer ?
#
loop_
_entity_poly.entity_id
_entity_poly.type
_entity_poly.pdbx_seq_one_letter_code
_entity_poly.pdbx_strand_id
1 'polypeptide(L)'
;MPTRYAFFEGAIVPIEQARVSIMTHTFNYGTGCFEGLRGYWNDEEQQLFVFRMPEHFQRLHRSCRIIHSRLAYTVEELCSITIDLLRHEGFREDCYIRPIVYKADLGIGVRLHNLRDAFAMFCTPFGRYVEQEENCRACISSWRRLEDNAIPPRGKIIGAYVNSALCKTDAALAGFDEAIVLTEDGHVSEGSAENLFLVRDGRLITPGVNENILEGITRNTLMELARNELGIDTEVRSVDRTELYVADEVFFCG
;
A
#
# COMPACT_ATOMS: atom_id res chain seq x y z
N MET A 1 -7.26 -18.10 -10.93
CA MET A 1 -7.31 -19.28 -10.00
C MET A 1 -7.64 -18.79 -8.59
N PRO A 2 -8.23 -19.59 -7.68
CA PRO A 2 -8.38 -19.16 -6.29
C PRO A 2 -7.05 -19.25 -5.52
N THR A 3 -6.86 -18.44 -4.48
CA THR A 3 -5.80 -18.62 -3.47
C THR A 3 -5.94 -19.96 -2.77
N ARG A 4 -4.85 -20.71 -2.63
CA ARG A 4 -4.83 -22.06 -2.03
C ARG A 4 -3.91 -22.17 -0.83
N TYR A 5 -2.89 -21.33 -0.73
CA TYR A 5 -1.86 -21.41 0.29
C TYR A 5 -1.59 -20.05 0.95
N ALA A 6 -0.99 -20.10 2.13
CA ALA A 6 -0.43 -18.95 2.81
C ALA A 6 0.87 -19.36 3.50
N PHE A 7 1.78 -18.40 3.66
CA PHE A 7 2.85 -18.53 4.65
C PHE A 7 2.31 -18.09 6.02
N PHE A 8 2.25 -19.01 6.97
CA PHE A 8 1.68 -18.79 8.29
C PHE A 8 2.42 -19.64 9.32
N GLU A 9 2.73 -19.05 10.49
CA GLU A 9 3.47 -19.72 11.58
C GLU A 9 4.77 -20.42 11.13
N GLY A 10 5.48 -19.81 10.17
CA GLY A 10 6.79 -20.27 9.71
C GLY A 10 6.77 -21.33 8.61
N ALA A 11 5.60 -21.69 8.08
CA ALA A 11 5.46 -22.68 7.01
C ALA A 11 4.45 -22.25 5.94
N ILE A 12 4.55 -22.84 4.74
CA ILE A 12 3.48 -22.76 3.74
C ILE A 12 2.40 -23.77 4.12
N VAL A 13 1.18 -23.31 4.33
CA VAL A 13 0.03 -24.11 4.74
C VAL A 13 -1.15 -23.87 3.79
N PRO A 14 -2.11 -24.81 3.69
CA PRO A 14 -3.38 -24.54 3.01
C PRO A 14 -4.07 -23.30 3.60
N ILE A 15 -4.68 -22.48 2.75
CA ILE A 15 -5.22 -21.16 3.14
C ILE A 15 -6.25 -21.26 4.26
N GLU A 16 -7.03 -22.34 4.31
CA GLU A 16 -8.02 -22.60 5.36
C GLU A 16 -7.42 -22.87 6.74
N GLN A 17 -6.12 -23.15 6.83
CA GLN A 17 -5.39 -23.36 8.09
C GLN A 17 -4.75 -22.08 8.64
N ALA A 18 -4.58 -21.05 7.81
CA ALA A 18 -4.07 -19.75 8.22
C ALA A 18 -5.15 -18.95 8.99
N ARG A 19 -5.34 -19.30 10.27
CA ARG A 19 -6.40 -18.73 11.13
C ARG A 19 -5.82 -17.98 12.31
N VAL A 20 -6.41 -16.83 12.62
CA VAL A 20 -6.18 -16.09 13.86
C VAL A 20 -7.42 -16.13 14.75
N SER A 21 -7.22 -16.01 16.05
CA SER A 21 -8.33 -15.88 17.00
C SER A 21 -8.96 -14.50 16.90
N ILE A 22 -10.28 -14.39 17.13
CA ILE A 22 -10.94 -13.09 17.28
C ILE A 22 -10.40 -12.29 18.48
N MET A 23 -9.69 -12.94 19.40
CA MET A 23 -9.01 -12.28 20.53
C MET A 23 -7.64 -11.71 20.16
N THR A 24 -7.16 -11.90 18.93
CA THR A 24 -5.86 -11.40 18.48
C THR A 24 -5.81 -9.87 18.58
N HIS A 25 -4.75 -9.35 19.19
CA HIS A 25 -4.61 -7.92 19.49
C HIS A 25 -4.79 -7.03 18.26
N THR A 26 -4.13 -7.33 17.14
CA THR A 26 -4.29 -6.55 15.90
C THR A 26 -5.70 -6.55 15.35
N PHE A 27 -6.46 -7.63 15.51
CA PHE A 27 -7.85 -7.69 15.07
C PHE A 27 -8.73 -6.69 15.84
N ASN A 28 -8.42 -6.46 17.11
CA ASN A 28 -9.19 -5.58 17.99
C ASN A 28 -8.70 -4.12 18.01
N TYR A 29 -7.44 -3.88 17.61
CA TYR A 29 -6.81 -2.56 17.77
C TYR A 29 -6.12 -2.01 16.51
N GLY A 30 -6.12 -2.74 15.40
CA GLY A 30 -5.45 -2.33 14.16
C GLY A 30 -3.91 -2.25 14.26
N THR A 31 -3.32 -2.80 15.32
CA THR A 31 -1.88 -2.73 15.64
C THR A 31 -1.05 -3.70 14.78
N GLY A 32 -0.92 -3.41 13.50
CA GLY A 32 -0.07 -4.17 12.59
C GLY A 32 0.27 -3.34 11.36
N CYS A 33 1.16 -3.87 10.53
CA CYS A 33 1.53 -3.26 9.26
C CYS A 33 1.50 -4.31 8.15
N PHE A 34 1.46 -3.85 6.91
CA PHE A 34 1.37 -4.73 5.75
C PHE A 34 2.10 -4.13 4.56
N GLU A 35 2.30 -4.94 3.53
CA GLU A 35 2.68 -4.48 2.21
C GLU A 35 1.70 -4.95 1.14
N GLY A 36 1.81 -4.34 -0.04
CA GLY A 36 1.10 -4.76 -1.23
C GLY A 36 2.08 -4.83 -2.37
N LEU A 37 2.34 -6.02 -2.89
CA LEU A 37 3.23 -6.23 -4.04
C LEU A 37 2.41 -6.77 -5.20
N ARG A 38 2.86 -6.45 -6.42
CA ARG A 38 2.29 -6.97 -7.67
C ARG A 38 3.25 -7.99 -8.30
N GLY A 39 2.71 -9.13 -8.68
CA GLY A 39 3.32 -10.07 -9.60
C GLY A 39 2.65 -9.94 -10.97
N TYR A 40 3.44 -9.75 -12.01
CA TYR A 40 2.97 -9.60 -13.39
C TYR A 40 3.33 -10.84 -14.21
N TRP A 41 2.34 -11.45 -14.83
CA TRP A 41 2.56 -12.61 -15.67
C TRP A 41 2.99 -12.18 -17.08
N ASN A 42 4.10 -12.73 -17.54
CA ASN A 42 4.55 -12.54 -18.92
C ASN A 42 4.23 -13.82 -19.71
N ASP A 43 3.30 -13.69 -20.66
CA ASP A 43 2.87 -14.79 -21.53
C ASP A 43 3.96 -15.26 -22.50
N GLU A 44 4.86 -14.38 -22.95
CA GLU A 44 5.93 -14.76 -23.87
C GLU A 44 7.00 -15.58 -23.16
N GLU A 45 7.36 -15.18 -21.94
CA GLU A 45 8.39 -15.84 -21.13
C GLU A 45 7.84 -16.98 -20.28
N GLN A 46 6.52 -17.13 -20.20
CA GLN A 46 5.82 -18.07 -19.31
C GLN A 46 6.33 -17.95 -17.87
N GLN A 47 6.48 -16.71 -17.40
CA GLN A 47 7.11 -16.39 -16.13
C GLN A 47 6.36 -15.29 -15.38
N LEU A 48 6.32 -15.42 -14.05
CA LEU A 48 5.78 -14.40 -13.14
C LEU A 48 6.91 -13.52 -12.59
N PHE A 49 6.81 -12.21 -12.78
CA PHE A 49 7.77 -11.22 -12.28
C PHE A 49 7.18 -10.39 -11.15
N VAL A 50 7.81 -10.44 -9.97
CA VAL A 50 7.38 -9.61 -8.83
C VAL A 50 8.15 -8.31 -8.81
N PHE A 51 7.40 -7.20 -8.80
CA PHE A 51 7.95 -5.87 -8.93
C PHE A 51 8.54 -5.35 -7.60
N ARG A 52 9.80 -4.87 -7.63
CA ARG A 52 10.50 -4.16 -6.52
C ARG A 52 10.37 -4.81 -5.14
N MET A 53 10.45 -6.15 -5.12
CA MET A 53 10.23 -6.95 -3.92
C MET A 53 11.12 -6.55 -2.72
N PRO A 54 12.44 -6.33 -2.88
CA PRO A 54 13.29 -5.89 -1.78
C PRO A 54 12.83 -4.55 -1.18
N GLU A 55 12.44 -3.58 -2.00
CA GLU A 55 12.02 -2.25 -1.55
C GLU A 55 10.72 -2.31 -0.74
N HIS A 56 9.77 -3.17 -1.13
CA HIS A 56 8.56 -3.43 -0.35
C HIS A 56 8.92 -3.98 1.02
N PHE A 57 9.78 -5.00 1.12
CA PHE A 57 10.15 -5.56 2.43
C PHE A 57 11.00 -4.62 3.29
N GLN A 58 11.83 -3.78 2.67
CA GLN A 58 12.52 -2.69 3.38
C GLN A 58 11.51 -1.70 3.97
N ARG A 59 10.44 -1.34 3.25
CA ARG A 59 9.36 -0.49 3.77
C ARG A 59 8.53 -1.19 4.84
N LEU A 60 8.31 -2.50 4.73
CA LEU A 60 7.67 -3.29 5.79
C LEU A 60 8.47 -3.23 7.10
N HIS A 61 9.80 -3.39 7.03
CA HIS A 61 10.67 -3.22 8.20
C HIS A 61 10.60 -1.80 8.79
N ARG A 62 10.57 -0.76 7.96
CA ARG A 62 10.38 0.63 8.42
C ARG A 62 9.04 0.81 9.12
N SER A 63 7.96 0.28 8.55
CA SER A 63 6.62 0.29 9.15
C SER A 63 6.61 -0.44 10.49
N CYS A 64 7.27 -1.61 10.60
CA CYS A 64 7.42 -2.34 11.86
C CYS A 64 8.09 -1.49 12.94
N ARG A 65 9.15 -0.74 12.60
CA ARG A 65 9.85 0.13 13.56
C ARG A 65 8.93 1.22 14.12
N ILE A 66 8.09 1.82 13.28
CA ILE A 66 7.13 2.87 13.69
C ILE A 66 6.16 2.33 14.75
N ILE A 67 5.63 1.11 14.57
CA ILE A 67 4.65 0.50 15.49
C ILE A 67 5.29 -0.44 16.52
N HIS A 68 6.58 -0.26 16.83
CA HIS A 68 7.32 -1.05 17.82
C HIS A 68 7.13 -2.57 17.65
N SER A 69 7.20 -3.04 16.40
CA SER A 69 7.10 -4.45 16.03
C SER A 69 8.44 -4.96 15.52
N ARG A 70 8.75 -6.23 15.79
CA ARG A 70 9.94 -6.91 15.32
C ARG A 70 9.56 -7.97 14.30
N LEU A 71 9.97 -7.76 13.05
CA LEU A 71 9.92 -8.79 12.02
C LEU A 71 11.14 -9.72 12.16
N ALA A 72 10.88 -11.02 12.26
CA ALA A 72 11.91 -12.02 12.52
C ALA A 72 12.76 -12.38 11.29
N TYR A 73 12.28 -12.06 10.10
CA TYR A 73 12.90 -12.40 8.82
C TYR A 73 13.69 -11.22 8.24
N THR A 74 14.78 -11.49 7.53
CA THR A 74 15.47 -10.48 6.71
C THR A 74 14.72 -10.21 5.41
N VAL A 75 15.11 -9.15 4.70
CA VAL A 75 14.56 -8.82 3.38
C VAL A 75 14.75 -9.98 2.40
N GLU A 76 15.93 -10.60 2.40
CA GLU A 76 16.29 -11.71 1.51
C GLU A 76 15.47 -12.97 1.82
N GLU A 77 15.25 -13.26 3.11
CA GLU A 77 14.39 -14.36 3.56
C GLU A 77 12.94 -14.12 3.14
N LEU A 78 12.42 -12.90 3.33
CA LEU A 78 11.06 -12.55 2.89
C LEU A 78 10.89 -12.66 1.38
N CYS A 79 11.90 -12.26 0.60
CA CYS A 79 11.90 -12.46 -0.83
C CYS A 79 11.83 -13.95 -1.20
N SER A 80 12.64 -14.78 -0.54
CA SER A 80 12.67 -16.22 -0.77
C SER A 80 11.33 -16.88 -0.42
N ILE A 81 10.76 -16.54 0.75
CA ILE A 81 9.44 -17.00 1.19
C ILE A 81 8.35 -16.61 0.17
N THR A 82 8.41 -15.40 -0.38
CA THR A 82 7.44 -14.92 -1.38
C THR A 82 7.52 -15.74 -2.66
N ILE A 83 8.73 -16.00 -3.15
CA ILE A 83 8.94 -16.81 -4.36
C ILE A 83 8.45 -18.25 -4.14
N ASP A 84 8.75 -18.85 -2.99
CA ASP A 84 8.34 -20.22 -2.68
C ASP A 84 6.82 -20.34 -2.54
N LEU A 85 6.16 -19.35 -1.94
CA LEU A 85 4.70 -19.28 -1.85
C LEU A 85 4.06 -19.15 -3.25
N LEU A 86 4.58 -18.26 -4.10
CA LEU A 86 4.08 -18.11 -5.48
C LEU A 86 4.29 -19.37 -6.32
N ARG A 87 5.39 -20.11 -6.12
CA ARG A 87 5.61 -21.41 -6.76
C ARG A 87 4.61 -22.47 -6.31
N HIS A 88 4.24 -22.49 -5.03
CA HIS A 88 3.19 -23.39 -4.52
C HIS A 88 1.82 -23.03 -5.10
N GLU A 89 1.54 -21.74 -5.25
CA GLU A 89 0.32 -21.27 -5.88
C GLU A 89 0.26 -21.54 -7.38
N GLY A 90 1.38 -21.45 -8.10
CA GLY A 90 1.47 -21.79 -9.51
C GLY A 90 0.60 -20.91 -10.42
N PHE A 91 0.40 -19.64 -10.05
CA PHE A 91 -0.36 -18.69 -10.87
C PHE A 91 0.29 -18.47 -12.24
N ARG A 92 -0.57 -18.33 -13.27
CA ARG A 92 -0.20 -17.97 -14.65
C ARG A 92 -1.02 -16.78 -15.12
N GLU A 93 -1.14 -15.80 -14.23
CA GLU A 93 -1.91 -14.58 -14.38
C GLU A 93 -1.36 -13.57 -13.36
N ASP A 94 -1.72 -12.29 -13.54
CA ASP A 94 -1.36 -11.24 -12.59
C ASP A 94 -1.87 -11.54 -11.18
N CYS A 95 -1.05 -11.23 -10.20
CA CYS A 95 -1.36 -11.52 -8.81
C CYS A 95 -0.93 -10.39 -7.87
N TYR A 96 -1.50 -10.43 -6.68
CA TYR A 96 -1.21 -9.53 -5.59
C TYR A 96 -0.72 -10.33 -4.39
N ILE A 97 0.36 -9.86 -3.78
CA ILE A 97 0.98 -10.46 -2.59
C ILE A 97 0.73 -9.55 -1.40
N ARG A 98 0.21 -10.13 -0.31
CA ARG A 98 -0.17 -9.42 0.91
C ARG A 98 0.59 -9.97 2.12
N PRO A 99 1.83 -9.52 2.38
CA PRO A 99 2.51 -9.75 3.65
C PRO A 99 1.90 -8.88 4.76
N ILE A 100 1.83 -9.43 5.97
CA ILE A 100 1.21 -8.81 7.14
C ILE A 100 2.07 -9.10 8.37
N VAL A 101 2.43 -8.07 9.13
CA VAL A 101 3.03 -8.17 10.47
C VAL A 101 2.03 -7.67 11.50
N TYR A 102 1.80 -8.44 12.55
CA TYR A 102 0.73 -8.18 13.50
C TYR A 102 1.08 -8.58 14.93
N LYS A 103 0.52 -7.85 15.91
CA LYS A 103 0.52 -8.21 17.34
C LYS A 103 -0.43 -9.38 17.55
N ALA A 104 0.15 -10.54 17.85
CA ALA A 104 -0.51 -11.84 17.78
C ALA A 104 -0.99 -12.38 19.13
N ASP A 105 -0.70 -11.68 20.23
CA ASP A 105 -1.18 -12.06 21.56
C ASP A 105 -2.69 -11.96 21.67
N LEU A 106 -3.25 -12.80 22.54
CA LEU A 106 -4.68 -12.88 22.82
C LEU A 106 -4.96 -12.08 24.09
N GLY A 107 -5.75 -11.02 24.00
CA GLY A 107 -6.11 -10.23 25.17
C GLY A 107 -6.47 -8.78 24.87
N ILE A 108 -6.91 -8.10 25.93
CA ILE A 108 -7.38 -6.72 25.90
C ILE A 108 -6.36 -5.84 26.61
N GLY A 109 -6.01 -4.71 25.99
CA GLY A 109 -5.17 -3.68 26.59
C GLY A 109 -4.32 -2.96 25.56
N VAL A 110 -4.65 -1.69 25.30
CA VAL A 110 -4.04 -0.86 24.24
C VAL A 110 -2.57 -0.57 24.55
N ARG A 111 -1.66 -1.32 23.92
CA ARG A 111 -0.21 -1.10 23.98
C ARG A 111 0.49 -1.70 22.76
N LEU A 112 1.77 -1.40 22.59
CA LEU A 112 2.62 -2.00 21.55
C LEU A 112 3.80 -2.82 22.10
N HIS A 113 4.17 -2.60 23.37
CA HIS A 113 5.27 -3.30 24.04
C HIS A 113 4.79 -4.59 24.72
N ASN A 114 5.71 -5.53 24.95
CA ASN A 114 5.43 -6.82 25.61
C ASN A 114 4.26 -7.56 24.97
N LEU A 115 4.25 -7.60 23.63
CA LEU A 115 3.31 -8.35 22.81
C LEU A 115 4.10 -9.15 21.78
N ARG A 116 3.67 -10.39 21.49
CA ARG A 116 4.27 -11.19 20.43
C ARG A 116 3.97 -10.60 19.05
N ASP A 117 5.01 -10.38 18.26
CA ASP A 117 4.91 -10.08 16.83
C ASP A 117 4.85 -11.38 16.01
N ALA A 118 4.00 -11.42 15.00
CA ALA A 118 3.92 -12.52 14.04
C ALA A 118 3.85 -11.99 12.60
N PHE A 119 4.19 -12.86 11.65
CA PHE A 119 4.15 -12.59 10.22
C PHE A 119 3.28 -13.63 9.51
N ALA A 120 2.48 -13.16 8.56
CA ALA A 120 1.69 -13.99 7.66
C ALA A 120 1.72 -13.39 6.25
N MET A 121 1.55 -14.21 5.23
CA MET A 121 1.48 -13.75 3.85
C MET A 121 0.61 -14.66 3.01
N PHE A 122 -0.22 -14.07 2.15
CA PHE A 122 -0.94 -14.80 1.11
C PHE A 122 -0.78 -14.10 -0.23
N CYS A 123 -1.07 -14.84 -1.30
CA CYS A 123 -1.10 -14.33 -2.67
C CYS A 123 -2.47 -14.62 -3.28
N THR A 124 -2.97 -13.75 -4.15
CA THR A 124 -4.24 -13.96 -4.86
C THR A 124 -4.14 -13.42 -6.28
N PRO A 125 -4.77 -14.06 -7.28
CA PRO A 125 -4.92 -13.42 -8.57
C PRO A 125 -5.67 -12.11 -8.44
N PHE A 126 -5.21 -11.11 -9.17
CA PHE A 126 -5.66 -9.75 -8.95
C PHE A 126 -5.50 -8.92 -10.22
N GLY A 127 -6.64 -8.43 -10.72
CA GLY A 127 -6.70 -7.55 -11.89
C GLY A 127 -6.44 -6.10 -11.54
N ARG A 128 -7.20 -5.19 -12.14
CA ARG A 128 -7.08 -3.74 -11.92
C ARG A 128 -7.66 -3.34 -10.55
N TYR A 129 -7.05 -2.36 -9.89
CA TYR A 129 -7.55 -1.83 -8.62
C TYR A 129 -8.71 -0.86 -8.83
N VAL A 130 -8.53 0.09 -9.75
CA VAL A 130 -9.61 0.94 -10.28
C VAL A 130 -10.05 0.32 -11.59
N GLU A 131 -11.32 -0.08 -11.73
CA GLU A 131 -11.78 -0.72 -12.97
C GLU A 131 -11.64 0.22 -14.19
N GLN A 132 -11.91 1.51 -13.96
CA GLN A 132 -11.87 2.58 -14.95
C GLN A 132 -10.55 3.39 -14.80
N GLU A 133 -9.41 2.76 -15.09
CA GLU A 133 -8.09 3.40 -15.04
C GLU A 133 -7.98 4.60 -15.99
N GLU A 134 -8.59 4.48 -17.17
CA GLU A 134 -8.73 5.58 -18.13
C GLU A 134 -10.02 6.35 -17.89
N ASN A 135 -9.92 7.68 -17.72
CA ASN A 135 -11.03 8.58 -17.37
C ASN A 135 -11.60 8.41 -15.95
N CYS A 136 -10.77 8.01 -14.99
CA CYS A 136 -11.14 7.98 -13.57
C CYS A 136 -11.70 9.34 -13.11
N ARG A 137 -12.92 9.35 -12.55
CA ARG A 137 -13.55 10.54 -11.99
C ARG A 137 -13.31 10.57 -10.48
N ALA A 138 -12.45 11.47 -10.03
CA ALA A 138 -12.16 11.64 -8.61
C ALA A 138 -12.91 12.82 -7.98
N CYS A 139 -13.21 12.74 -6.68
CA CYS A 139 -13.71 13.87 -5.89
C CYS A 139 -12.76 14.24 -4.75
N ILE A 140 -12.82 15.49 -4.30
CA ILE A 140 -12.14 15.89 -3.06
C ILE A 140 -12.91 15.32 -1.87
N SER A 141 -12.25 14.50 -1.05
CA SER A 141 -12.84 13.92 0.16
C SER A 141 -13.20 15.00 1.19
N SER A 142 -14.31 14.80 1.89
CA SER A 142 -14.65 15.57 3.11
C SER A 142 -13.85 15.13 4.32
N TRP A 143 -13.29 13.92 4.31
CA TRP A 143 -12.35 13.45 5.32
C TRP A 143 -10.96 14.03 5.06
N ARG A 144 -10.21 14.25 6.14
CA ARG A 144 -8.82 14.71 6.10
C ARG A 144 -7.86 13.55 6.25
N ARG A 145 -6.66 13.69 5.68
CA ARG A 145 -5.59 12.73 5.82
C ARG A 145 -5.16 12.65 7.29
N LEU A 146 -4.69 11.48 7.70
CA LEU A 146 -4.14 11.30 9.04
C LEU A 146 -2.86 12.14 9.19
N GLU A 147 -2.84 13.00 10.20
CA GLU A 147 -1.65 13.72 10.62
C GLU A 147 -0.58 12.76 11.17
N ASP A 148 0.69 13.07 10.93
CA ASP A 148 1.82 12.18 11.30
C ASP A 148 1.83 11.81 12.79
N ASN A 149 1.47 12.75 13.67
CA ASN A 149 1.42 12.51 15.11
C ASN A 149 0.10 11.88 15.62
N ALA A 150 -0.85 11.57 14.73
CA ALA A 150 -2.07 10.83 15.07
C ALA A 150 -1.89 9.33 14.77
N ILE A 151 -1.69 8.98 13.50
CA ILE A 151 -1.26 7.65 13.05
C ILE A 151 -0.28 7.88 11.88
N PRO A 152 1.03 7.61 12.04
CA PRO A 152 2.03 8.03 11.06
C PRO A 152 1.82 7.44 9.66
N PRO A 153 1.55 8.25 8.62
CA PRO A 153 1.25 7.76 7.27
C PRO A 153 2.48 7.19 6.55
N ARG A 154 3.70 7.49 7.04
CA ARG A 154 4.94 6.83 6.58
C ARG A 154 4.94 5.33 6.83
N GLY A 155 4.21 4.87 7.84
CA GLY A 155 3.99 3.46 8.11
C GLY A 155 2.76 2.96 7.37
N LYS A 156 2.88 1.84 6.65
CA LYS A 156 1.72 1.17 6.04
C LYS A 156 0.97 0.34 7.09
N ILE A 157 0.28 1.06 7.97
CA ILE A 157 -0.35 0.54 9.21
C ILE A 157 -1.79 0.11 8.94
N ILE A 158 -2.20 -1.05 9.48
CA ILE A 158 -3.53 -1.62 9.28
C ILE A 158 -4.63 -0.67 9.78
N GLY A 159 -4.52 -0.16 11.01
CA GLY A 159 -5.51 0.76 11.58
C GLY A 159 -5.67 2.09 10.82
N ALA A 160 -4.64 2.54 10.09
CA ALA A 160 -4.71 3.76 9.29
C ALA A 160 -5.72 3.65 8.14
N TYR A 161 -5.99 2.44 7.64
CA TYR A 161 -6.86 2.21 6.49
C TYR A 161 -8.35 2.43 6.78
N VAL A 162 -8.74 2.66 8.05
CA VAL A 162 -10.10 3.14 8.36
C VAL A 162 -10.33 4.52 7.72
N ASN A 163 -9.34 5.42 7.76
CA ASN A 163 -9.43 6.73 7.12
C ASN A 163 -9.54 6.62 5.59
N SER A 164 -8.70 5.79 4.97
CA SER A 164 -8.78 5.49 3.53
C SER A 164 -10.12 4.90 3.13
N ALA A 165 -10.65 3.96 3.93
CA ALA A 165 -11.94 3.32 3.67
C ALA A 165 -13.10 4.32 3.74
N LEU A 166 -13.10 5.25 4.69
CA LEU A 166 -14.09 6.33 4.77
C LEU A 166 -14.04 7.22 3.53
N CYS A 167 -12.84 7.67 3.12
CA CYS A 167 -12.66 8.48 1.91
C CYS A 167 -13.19 7.76 0.66
N LYS A 168 -12.77 6.51 0.44
CA LYS A 168 -13.16 5.70 -0.73
C LYS A 168 -14.66 5.42 -0.74
N THR A 169 -15.24 5.10 0.41
CA THR A 169 -16.66 4.78 0.54
C THR A 169 -17.53 5.97 0.20
N ASP A 170 -17.22 7.16 0.74
CA ASP A 170 -17.99 8.37 0.46
C ASP A 170 -17.91 8.77 -1.01
N ALA A 171 -16.73 8.68 -1.62
CA ALA A 171 -16.55 8.95 -3.06
C ALA A 171 -17.37 7.98 -3.93
N ALA A 172 -17.28 6.68 -3.65
CA ALA A 172 -18.03 5.66 -4.37
C ALA A 172 -19.55 5.85 -4.24
N LEU A 173 -20.05 6.14 -3.04
CA LEU A 173 -21.47 6.40 -2.80
C LEU A 173 -21.95 7.69 -3.47
N ALA A 174 -21.06 8.67 -3.68
CA ALA A 174 -21.32 9.88 -4.45
C ALA A 174 -21.17 9.69 -5.98
N GLY A 175 -20.84 8.47 -6.44
CA GLY A 175 -20.73 8.12 -7.86
C GLY A 175 -19.39 8.46 -8.52
N PHE A 176 -18.34 8.68 -7.71
CA PHE A 176 -16.96 8.86 -8.15
C PHE A 176 -16.18 7.55 -8.04
N ASP A 177 -15.11 7.45 -8.82
CA ASP A 177 -14.26 6.26 -8.91
C ASP A 177 -13.19 6.27 -7.81
N GLU A 178 -12.73 7.45 -7.38
CA GLU A 178 -11.71 7.60 -6.34
C GLU A 178 -11.86 8.92 -5.54
N ALA A 179 -11.23 9.00 -4.37
CA ALA A 179 -11.16 10.19 -3.54
C ALA A 179 -9.73 10.78 -3.55
N ILE A 180 -9.62 12.10 -3.71
CA ILE A 180 -8.41 12.86 -3.41
C ILE A 180 -8.54 13.39 -1.98
N VAL A 181 -7.55 13.10 -1.15
CA VAL A 181 -7.54 13.43 0.27
C VAL A 181 -6.60 14.62 0.51
N LEU A 182 -7.06 15.57 1.33
CA LEU A 182 -6.29 16.75 1.70
C LEU A 182 -5.69 16.59 3.10
N THR A 183 -4.56 17.25 3.35
CA THR A 183 -4.03 17.49 4.70
C THR A 183 -4.96 18.40 5.49
N GLU A 184 -4.78 18.49 6.81
CA GLU A 184 -5.59 19.37 7.67
C GLU A 184 -5.52 20.84 7.21
N ASP A 185 -4.34 21.27 6.77
CA ASP A 185 -4.08 22.61 6.23
C ASP A 185 -4.68 22.86 4.84
N GLY A 186 -5.27 21.84 4.21
CA GLY A 186 -6.00 21.95 2.95
C GLY A 186 -5.17 21.75 1.67
N HIS A 187 -3.91 21.31 1.80
CA HIS A 187 -3.07 20.92 0.68
C HIS A 187 -3.37 19.50 0.22
N VAL A 188 -3.08 19.19 -1.03
CA VAL A 188 -3.27 17.84 -1.60
C VAL A 188 -2.25 16.90 -0.98
N SER A 189 -2.76 15.81 -0.40
CA SER A 189 -1.94 14.72 0.11
C SER A 189 -1.81 13.64 -0.96
N GLU A 190 -2.82 12.79 -1.10
CA GLU A 190 -2.79 11.62 -1.97
C GLU A 190 -4.23 11.20 -2.35
N GLY A 191 -4.38 10.15 -3.15
CA GLY A 191 -5.65 9.43 -3.31
C GLY A 191 -6.04 8.68 -2.02
N SER A 192 -7.16 7.96 -2.00
CA SER A 192 -7.53 7.19 -0.80
C SER A 192 -6.52 6.06 -0.50
N ALA A 193 -5.87 5.51 -1.54
CA ALA A 193 -4.89 4.43 -1.41
C ALA A 193 -3.67 4.56 -2.36
N GLU A 194 -3.55 5.66 -3.11
CA GLU A 194 -2.58 5.89 -4.19
C GLU A 194 -1.90 7.25 -4.03
N ASN A 195 -0.62 7.39 -4.37
CA ASN A 195 -0.05 8.73 -4.50
C ASN A 195 -0.58 9.43 -5.76
N LEU A 196 -0.48 10.77 -5.77
CA LEU A 196 -0.97 11.61 -6.86
C LEU A 196 0.17 12.39 -7.53
N PHE A 197 0.07 12.53 -8.85
CA PHE A 197 0.89 13.42 -9.66
C PHE A 197 -0.02 14.35 -10.47
N LEU A 198 0.51 15.52 -10.81
CA LEU A 198 -0.09 16.41 -11.79
C LEU A 198 0.97 16.92 -12.76
N VAL A 199 0.55 17.20 -14.00
CA VAL A 199 1.37 17.86 -15.01
C VAL A 199 0.85 19.28 -15.16
N ARG A 200 1.75 20.25 -15.11
CA ARG A 200 1.41 21.66 -15.32
C ARG A 200 2.56 22.39 -15.97
N ASP A 201 2.28 23.09 -17.07
CA ASP A 201 3.27 23.85 -17.85
C ASP A 201 4.48 22.97 -18.24
N GLY A 202 4.20 21.71 -18.61
CA GLY A 202 5.21 20.71 -18.99
C GLY A 202 6.06 20.16 -17.85
N ARG A 203 5.71 20.44 -16.58
CA ARG A 203 6.42 19.92 -15.39
C ARG A 203 5.61 18.85 -14.69
N LEU A 204 6.29 17.78 -14.29
CA LEU A 204 5.71 16.76 -13.43
C LEU A 204 5.83 17.17 -11.96
N ILE A 205 4.71 17.23 -11.24
CA ILE A 205 4.64 17.69 -9.85
C ILE A 205 3.98 16.61 -9.00
N THR A 206 4.46 16.40 -7.77
CA THR A 206 3.82 15.52 -6.78
C THR A 206 3.98 16.08 -5.36
N PRO A 207 3.00 15.87 -4.47
CA PRO A 207 3.12 16.24 -3.06
C PRO A 207 4.40 15.71 -2.40
N GLY A 208 4.93 16.52 -1.47
CA GLY A 208 6.06 16.14 -0.64
C GLY A 208 5.70 15.13 0.44
N VAL A 209 6.69 14.39 0.96
CA VAL A 209 6.48 13.43 2.06
C VAL A 209 6.03 14.09 3.38
N ASN A 210 6.13 15.40 3.47
CA ASN A 210 5.61 16.22 4.57
C ASN A 210 4.12 16.55 4.42
N GLU A 211 3.48 16.22 3.29
CA GLU A 211 2.03 16.36 3.08
C GLU A 211 1.27 15.08 3.49
N ASN A 212 1.75 14.38 4.51
CA ASN A 212 1.12 13.18 5.09
C ASN A 212 0.84 12.03 4.10
N ILE A 213 1.64 11.93 3.02
CA ILE A 213 1.55 10.83 2.05
C ILE A 213 2.30 9.57 2.52
N LEU A 214 1.93 8.41 1.97
CA LEU A 214 2.78 7.24 2.03
C LEU A 214 3.98 7.41 1.08
N GLU A 215 5.17 6.98 1.51
CA GLU A 215 6.36 6.88 0.64
C GLU A 215 6.18 5.75 -0.39
N GLY A 216 5.43 6.00 -1.46
CA GLY A 216 5.09 5.03 -2.50
C GLY A 216 6.27 4.52 -3.30
N ILE A 217 6.31 3.21 -3.53
CA ILE A 217 7.33 2.55 -4.36
C ILE A 217 7.05 2.83 -5.84
N THR A 218 5.78 2.73 -6.27
CA THR A 218 5.36 3.13 -7.62
C THR A 218 5.63 4.62 -7.87
N ARG A 219 5.35 5.49 -6.89
CA ARG A 219 5.72 6.92 -6.94
C ARG A 219 7.21 7.12 -7.18
N ASN A 220 8.06 6.43 -6.42
CA ASN A 220 9.51 6.52 -6.61
C ASN A 220 9.94 6.00 -7.99
N THR A 221 9.38 4.89 -8.46
CA THR A 221 9.63 4.38 -9.83
C THR A 221 9.26 5.41 -10.89
N LEU A 222 8.11 6.07 -10.78
CA LEU A 222 7.69 7.07 -11.76
C LEU A 222 8.64 8.26 -11.81
N MET A 223 9.12 8.73 -10.66
CA MET A 223 10.13 9.80 -10.61
C MET A 223 11.46 9.35 -11.25
N GLU A 224 11.88 8.10 -11.03
CA GLU A 224 13.06 7.52 -11.65
C GLU A 224 12.92 7.43 -13.18
N LEU A 225 11.78 6.93 -13.68
CA LEU A 225 11.49 6.79 -15.11
C LEU A 225 11.32 8.16 -15.79
N ALA A 226 10.59 9.09 -15.18
CA ALA A 226 10.40 10.44 -15.72
C ALA A 226 11.75 11.12 -15.98
N ARG A 227 12.67 11.04 -15.02
CA ARG A 227 14.00 11.62 -15.17
C ARG A 227 14.86 10.86 -16.18
N ASN A 228 14.95 9.53 -16.05
CA ASN A 228 15.96 8.75 -16.78
C ASN A 228 15.55 8.43 -18.22
N GLU A 229 14.26 8.20 -18.47
CA GLU A 229 13.75 7.76 -19.77
C GLU A 229 13.11 8.91 -20.56
N LEU A 230 12.52 9.89 -19.86
CA LEU A 230 11.81 11.01 -20.51
C LEU A 230 12.53 12.35 -20.39
N GLY A 231 13.57 12.45 -19.55
CA GLY A 231 14.28 13.72 -19.29
C GLY A 231 13.43 14.78 -18.59
N ILE A 232 12.41 14.36 -17.83
CA ILE A 232 11.49 15.22 -17.10
C ILE A 232 11.83 15.18 -15.61
N ASP A 233 12.28 16.31 -15.06
CA ASP A 233 12.48 16.45 -13.63
C ASP A 233 11.13 16.54 -12.90
N THR A 234 11.01 15.80 -11.79
CA THR A 234 9.83 15.88 -10.93
C THR A 234 10.01 16.96 -9.86
N GLU A 235 9.11 17.93 -9.82
CA GLU A 235 9.03 18.93 -8.77
C GLU A 235 8.26 18.36 -7.56
N VAL A 236 8.97 18.15 -6.45
CA VAL A 236 8.36 17.69 -5.19
C VAL A 236 8.09 18.88 -4.29
N ARG A 237 6.81 19.25 -4.15
CA ARG A 237 6.38 20.42 -3.37
C ARG A 237 4.95 20.24 -2.85
N SER A 238 4.50 21.16 -1.99
CA SER A 238 3.10 21.26 -1.63
C SER A 238 2.26 21.63 -2.85
N VAL A 239 1.02 21.12 -2.91
CA VAL A 239 0.08 21.33 -4.01
C VAL A 239 -1.23 21.81 -3.42
N ASP A 240 -1.72 22.96 -3.88
CA ASP A 240 -3.02 23.46 -3.44
C ASP A 240 -4.16 22.72 -4.14
N ARG A 241 -5.29 22.55 -3.43
CA ARG A 241 -6.50 21.95 -3.99
C ARG A 241 -6.88 22.55 -5.34
N THR A 242 -6.74 23.87 -5.51
CA THR A 242 -7.13 24.57 -6.73
C THR A 242 -6.22 24.27 -7.92
N GLU A 243 -4.98 23.83 -7.68
CA GLU A 243 -4.06 23.43 -8.76
C GLU A 243 -4.58 22.23 -9.53
N LEU A 244 -5.32 21.33 -8.87
CA LEU A 244 -5.94 20.17 -9.52
C LEU A 244 -6.91 20.56 -10.65
N TYR A 245 -7.53 21.74 -10.58
CA TYR A 245 -8.49 22.21 -11.59
C TYR A 245 -7.84 22.99 -12.74
N VAL A 246 -6.58 23.40 -12.58
CA VAL A 246 -5.82 24.17 -13.58
C VAL A 246 -4.58 23.43 -14.08
N ALA A 247 -4.39 22.18 -13.66
CA ALA A 247 -3.37 21.28 -14.19
C ALA A 247 -3.76 20.82 -15.60
N ASP A 248 -2.74 20.53 -16.42
CA ASP A 248 -2.93 19.95 -17.75
C ASP A 248 -3.37 18.49 -17.63
N GLU A 249 -2.77 17.75 -16.69
CA GLU A 249 -3.08 16.35 -16.40
C GLU A 249 -3.00 16.06 -14.90
N VAL A 250 -3.77 15.08 -14.42
CA VAL A 250 -3.70 14.56 -13.05
C VAL A 250 -3.85 13.04 -13.11
N PHE A 251 -3.01 12.31 -12.39
CA PHE A 251 -3.09 10.85 -12.34
C PHE A 251 -2.63 10.28 -11.00
N PHE A 252 -3.06 9.06 -10.72
CA PHE A 252 -2.70 8.31 -9.52
C PHE A 252 -1.63 7.25 -9.80
N CYS A 253 -0.90 6.84 -8.77
CA CYS A 253 -0.01 5.68 -8.81
C CYS A 253 0.01 4.95 -7.47
N GLY A 254 0.03 3.61 -7.48
CA GLY A 254 -0.07 2.78 -6.27
C GLY A 254 0.52 1.39 -6.45
#